data_AF-A0AAN7H998-F1
#
_entry.id   AF-A0AAN7H998-F1
#
_cell.length_a   1.000
_cell.length_b   1.000
_cell.length_c   1.000
_cell.angle_alpha   90.00
_cell.angle_beta   90.00
_cell.angle_gamma   90.00
#
_symmetry.space_group_name_H-M   'P 1'
#
loop_
_entity.id
_entity.type
_entity.pdbx_description
1 polymer ?
#
loop_
_entity_poly.entity_id
_entity_poly.type
_entity_poly.pdbx_seq_one_letter_code
_entity_poly.pdbx_strand_id
1 'polypeptide(L)'
;MPSTRSSIYNSSQTPSPSTRTRGPLKPRDGSGITKRNRTNLHHTSNILLSSLPGPFSQLRQYAHIPLVDVSSFVNRSVATRQAEIHDRGRSRERRGKIGRPCNAFMLYRMSYMPRIEAYCRRRADSSHNAHISSIAGASWRQEPDEVRAAFAAWAEQDKAGHRRAFPGWKYSPSPPR
;
A
#
# COMPACT_ATOMS: atom_id res chain seq x y z
N MET A 1 18.05 -47.71 -58.75
CA MET A 1 19.32 -47.45 -58.02
C MET A 1 18.95 -47.11 -56.57
N PRO A 2 19.70 -47.60 -55.57
CA PRO A 2 19.21 -48.67 -54.68
C PRO A 2 18.98 -48.28 -53.19
N SER A 3 18.21 -49.14 -52.52
CA SER A 3 18.43 -49.77 -51.21
C SER A 3 18.66 -48.98 -49.89
N THR A 4 17.69 -49.19 -48.98
CA THR A 4 17.83 -49.90 -47.68
C THR A 4 18.42 -49.21 -46.45
N ARG A 5 17.74 -49.50 -45.31
CA ARG A 5 18.24 -49.91 -43.96
C ARG A 5 17.79 -48.95 -42.85
N SER A 6 16.69 -49.22 -42.14
CA SER A 6 16.50 -50.15 -41.01
C SER A 6 17.19 -49.75 -39.71
N SER A 7 16.35 -49.49 -38.68
CA SER A 7 16.52 -49.78 -37.23
C SER A 7 17.70 -49.08 -36.53
N ILE A 8 17.66 -48.67 -35.25
CA ILE A 8 17.63 -49.53 -34.05
C ILE A 8 17.37 -48.61 -32.82
N TYR A 9 16.52 -49.09 -31.90
CA TYR A 9 16.42 -48.88 -30.44
C TYR A 9 17.13 -47.70 -29.75
N ASN A 10 16.46 -47.06 -28.78
CA ASN A 10 16.59 -47.51 -27.37
C ASN A 10 15.53 -46.90 -26.43
N SER A 11 15.02 -47.77 -25.55
CA SER A 11 14.17 -47.49 -24.40
C SER A 11 14.97 -46.91 -23.23
N SER A 12 14.40 -45.96 -22.48
CA SER A 12 14.65 -45.83 -21.04
C SER A 12 13.65 -44.88 -20.35
N GLN A 13 12.75 -45.50 -19.59
CA GLN A 13 12.40 -45.20 -18.18
C GLN A 13 12.03 -43.75 -17.78
N THR A 14 10.71 -43.57 -17.45
CA THR A 14 10.08 -43.02 -16.22
C THR A 14 10.68 -41.78 -15.49
N PRO A 15 9.99 -41.08 -14.56
CA PRO A 15 8.64 -41.28 -14.00
C PRO A 15 7.75 -40.01 -13.95
N SER A 16 6.46 -40.18 -13.63
CA SER A 16 5.65 -39.12 -13.02
C SER A 16 6.23 -38.71 -11.66
N PRO A 17 5.97 -37.48 -11.17
CA PRO A 17 5.60 -37.40 -9.76
C PRO A 17 4.50 -36.37 -9.43
N SER A 18 3.51 -36.91 -8.72
CA SER A 18 3.03 -36.47 -7.41
C SER A 18 2.37 -35.10 -7.25
N THR A 19 1.06 -35.21 -7.01
CA THR A 19 0.23 -34.36 -6.14
C THR A 19 1.05 -33.71 -5.02
N ARG A 20 1.16 -32.37 -5.07
CA ARG A 20 1.82 -31.58 -4.03
C ARG A 20 0.90 -31.45 -2.82
N THR A 21 1.05 -32.36 -1.87
CA THR A 21 0.48 -32.27 -0.52
C THR A 21 0.87 -30.94 0.11
N ARG A 22 -0.12 -30.12 0.48
CA ARG A 22 0.10 -28.87 1.22
C ARG A 22 0.53 -29.23 2.65
N GLY A 23 1.82 -29.16 2.93
CA GLY A 23 2.33 -29.16 4.30
C GLY A 23 1.96 -27.85 5.04
N PRO A 24 1.86 -27.87 6.38
CA PRO A 24 1.45 -26.72 7.15
C PRO A 24 2.52 -25.62 7.16
N LEU A 25 2.08 -24.37 6.99
CA LEU A 25 2.90 -23.16 7.03
C LEU A 25 3.52 -23.00 8.43
N LYS A 26 4.87 -22.97 8.51
CA LYS A 26 5.56 -22.57 9.75
C LYS A 26 5.33 -21.08 10.05
N PRO A 27 5.24 -20.68 11.33
CA PRO A 27 5.04 -19.28 11.70
C PRO A 27 6.26 -18.43 11.34
N ARG A 28 5.96 -17.24 10.83
CA ARG A 28 6.90 -16.23 10.35
C ARG A 28 7.59 -15.55 11.54
N ASP A 29 8.91 -15.71 11.68
CA ASP A 29 9.74 -14.84 12.52
C ASP A 29 9.94 -13.51 11.77
N GLY A 30 8.99 -12.60 11.96
CA GLY A 30 9.18 -11.21 11.60
C GLY A 30 9.98 -10.53 12.71
N SER A 31 10.98 -9.75 12.32
CA SER A 31 11.55 -8.67 13.16
C SER A 31 10.39 -7.84 13.72
N GLY A 32 10.02 -8.17 14.97
CA GLY A 32 8.63 -8.10 15.38
C GLY A 32 8.49 -7.43 16.73
N ILE A 33 7.65 -6.40 16.75
CA ILE A 33 6.97 -5.96 17.96
C ILE A 33 6.52 -7.21 18.73
N THR A 34 6.97 -7.35 19.98
CA THR A 34 6.67 -8.51 20.82
C THR A 34 5.17 -8.76 20.90
N LYS A 35 4.73 -10.02 21.11
CA LYS A 35 3.29 -10.37 21.20
C LYS A 35 2.54 -9.44 22.18
N ARG A 36 3.14 -9.12 23.32
CA ARG A 36 2.61 -8.16 24.32
C ARG A 36 2.46 -6.74 23.77
N ASN A 37 3.41 -6.24 23.00
CA ASN A 37 3.28 -4.92 22.38
C ASN A 37 2.23 -4.90 21.25
N ARG A 38 2.00 -6.03 20.55
CA ARG A 38 0.95 -6.12 19.53
C ARG A 38 -0.46 -6.08 20.12
N THR A 39 -0.69 -6.73 21.25
CA THR A 39 -1.99 -6.68 21.95
C THR A 39 -2.27 -5.28 22.49
N ASN A 40 -1.27 -4.61 23.06
CA ASN A 40 -1.38 -3.21 23.49
C ASN A 40 -1.68 -2.26 22.32
N LEU A 41 -1.03 -2.46 21.18
CA LEU A 41 -1.28 -1.68 19.96
C LEU A 41 -2.70 -1.86 19.43
N HIS A 42 -3.25 -3.08 19.51
CA HIS A 42 -4.63 -3.37 19.12
C HIS A 42 -5.63 -2.73 20.09
N HIS A 43 -5.40 -2.85 21.40
CA HIS A 43 -6.27 -2.24 22.41
C HIS A 43 -6.34 -0.72 22.27
N THR A 44 -5.18 -0.06 22.14
CA THR A 44 -5.10 1.38 21.87
C THR A 44 -5.77 1.76 20.55
N SER A 45 -5.60 0.96 19.49
CA SER A 45 -6.33 1.18 18.22
C SER A 45 -7.84 1.16 18.43
N ASN A 46 -8.37 0.21 19.21
CA ASN A 46 -9.80 0.11 19.48
C ASN A 46 -10.33 1.30 20.28
N ILE A 47 -9.61 1.76 21.31
CA ILE A 47 -9.98 2.96 22.07
C ILE A 47 -10.02 4.19 21.15
N LEU A 48 -9.01 4.35 20.29
CA LEU A 48 -8.97 5.45 19.34
C LEU A 48 -10.12 5.39 18.34
N LEU A 49 -10.55 4.19 17.94
CA LEU A 49 -11.65 3.99 16.99
C LEU A 49 -13.01 4.28 17.61
N SER A 50 -13.25 3.80 18.84
CA SER A 50 -14.51 4.04 19.55
C SER A 50 -14.72 5.50 19.91
N SER A 51 -13.63 6.25 20.09
CA SER A 51 -13.65 7.67 20.43
C SER A 51 -13.70 8.59 19.21
N LEU A 52 -13.74 8.04 17.98
CA LEU A 52 -13.76 8.85 16.76
C LEU A 52 -15.17 9.40 16.54
N PRO A 53 -15.39 10.73 16.64
CA PRO A 53 -16.74 11.28 16.62
C PRO A 53 -17.40 11.31 15.24
N GLY A 54 -16.63 11.07 14.18
CA GLY A 54 -17.09 11.14 12.80
C GLY A 54 -15.94 11.28 11.81
N PRO A 55 -16.23 11.50 10.51
CA PRO A 55 -15.22 11.62 9.47
C PRO A 55 -14.40 12.91 9.62
N PHE A 56 -13.09 12.85 9.34
CA PHE A 56 -12.18 14.00 9.48
C PHE A 56 -12.52 15.19 8.58
N SER A 57 -13.29 15.01 7.50
CA SER A 57 -13.84 16.13 6.73
C SER A 57 -14.80 17.00 7.54
N GLN A 58 -15.57 16.41 8.45
CA GLN A 58 -16.60 17.09 9.24
C GLN A 58 -16.11 17.51 10.64
N LEU A 59 -14.95 17.00 11.09
CA LEU A 59 -14.39 17.33 12.40
C LEU A 59 -13.83 18.76 12.46
N ARG A 60 -14.69 19.71 12.87
CA ARG A 60 -14.33 21.13 13.06
C ARG A 60 -13.14 21.37 14.01
N GLN A 61 -12.98 20.51 15.02
CA GLN A 61 -11.86 20.58 15.98
C GLN A 61 -10.46 20.55 15.32
N TYR A 62 -10.33 20.01 14.11
CA TYR A 62 -9.07 19.94 13.37
C TYR A 62 -9.05 20.87 12.14
N ALA A 63 -10.04 21.76 11.98
CA ALA A 63 -10.14 22.65 10.84
C ALA A 63 -8.95 23.63 10.71
N HIS A 64 -8.34 24.01 11.83
CA HIS A 64 -7.13 24.86 11.89
C HIS A 64 -5.89 24.17 11.30
N ILE A 65 -5.90 22.85 11.17
CA ILE A 65 -4.77 22.10 10.61
C ILE A 65 -4.97 22.04 9.08
N PRO A 66 -4.06 22.64 8.29
CA PRO A 66 -4.17 22.64 6.84
C PRO A 66 -4.04 21.21 6.31
N LEU A 67 -4.84 20.91 5.28
CA LEU A 67 -4.75 19.66 4.56
C LEU A 67 -3.68 19.77 3.47
N VAL A 68 -3.07 18.64 3.13
CA VAL A 68 -2.22 18.57 1.93
C VAL A 68 -3.13 18.69 0.71
N ASP A 69 -2.78 19.59 -0.21
CA ASP A 69 -3.50 19.76 -1.46
C ASP A 69 -3.25 18.57 -2.40
N VAL A 70 -4.28 17.73 -2.50
CA VAL A 70 -4.27 16.52 -3.33
C VAL A 70 -4.29 16.88 -4.81
N SER A 71 -4.98 17.96 -5.18
CA SER A 71 -5.12 18.38 -6.57
C SER A 71 -3.76 18.76 -7.15
N SER A 72 -2.99 19.60 -6.45
CA SER A 72 -1.61 19.92 -6.81
C SER A 72 -0.74 18.67 -6.95
N PHE A 73 -0.85 17.73 -6.00
CA PHE A 73 -0.07 16.50 -6.02
C PHE A 73 -0.37 15.62 -7.25
N VAL A 74 -1.64 15.45 -7.63
CA VAL A 74 -1.99 14.60 -8.77
C VAL A 74 -1.73 15.29 -10.11
N ASN A 75 -1.80 16.62 -10.17
CA ASN A 75 -1.54 17.40 -11.37
C ASN A 75 -0.06 17.74 -11.61
N ARG A 76 0.85 17.31 -10.74
CA ARG A 76 2.28 17.56 -10.92
C ARG A 76 2.82 16.95 -12.22
N SER A 77 3.80 17.65 -12.80
CA SER A 77 4.35 17.35 -14.13
C SER A 77 5.03 15.97 -14.20
N VAL A 78 5.21 15.46 -15.43
CA VAL A 78 5.97 14.23 -15.68
C VAL A 78 7.41 14.34 -15.17
N ALA A 79 8.07 15.48 -15.41
CA ALA A 79 9.44 15.73 -14.94
C ALA A 79 9.52 15.68 -13.41
N THR A 80 8.57 16.30 -12.70
CA THR A 80 8.48 16.24 -11.24
C THR A 80 8.31 14.81 -10.74
N ARG A 81 7.40 14.03 -11.35
CA ARG A 81 7.18 12.62 -11.02
C ARG A 81 8.45 11.79 -11.16
N GLN A 82 9.21 12.02 -12.23
CA GLN A 82 10.46 11.33 -12.51
C GLN A 82 11.56 11.69 -11.51
N ALA A 83 11.73 12.98 -11.21
CA ALA A 83 12.71 13.48 -10.25
C ALA A 83 12.48 12.87 -8.85
N GLU A 84 11.23 12.79 -8.39
CA GLU A 84 10.88 12.23 -7.08
C GLU A 84 11.42 10.80 -6.89
N ILE A 85 11.54 9.97 -7.93
CA ILE A 85 12.01 8.58 -7.79
C ILE A 85 13.41 8.51 -7.15
N HIS A 86 14.28 9.47 -7.47
CA HIS A 86 15.62 9.52 -6.90
C HIS A 86 15.59 9.87 -5.41
N ASP A 87 14.58 10.63 -5.00
CA ASP A 87 14.41 11.16 -3.65
C ASP A 87 13.42 10.35 -2.79
N ARG A 88 12.72 9.35 -3.38
CA ARG A 88 11.67 8.58 -2.70
C ARG A 88 12.25 7.63 -1.63
N GLY A 89 12.42 8.20 -0.44
CA GLY A 89 12.42 7.48 0.83
C GLY A 89 13.74 7.49 1.59
N ARG A 90 13.63 7.47 2.92
CA ARG A 90 14.76 7.36 3.87
C ARG A 90 15.57 6.07 3.73
N SER A 91 15.11 5.08 2.96
CA SER A 91 15.76 3.78 2.80
C SER A 91 16.46 3.70 1.45
N ARG A 92 17.74 3.32 1.46
CA ARG A 92 18.56 3.06 0.26
C ARG A 92 17.88 2.10 -0.71
N GLU A 93 17.08 1.17 -0.20
CA GLU A 93 16.38 0.18 -1.01
C GLU A 93 15.23 0.74 -1.87
N ARG A 94 14.66 1.90 -1.49
CA ARG A 94 13.53 2.51 -2.20
C ARG A 94 13.93 3.61 -3.16
N ARG A 95 15.13 4.17 -3.01
CA ARG A 95 15.71 5.13 -3.96
C ARG A 95 15.80 4.48 -5.35
N GLY A 96 15.38 5.21 -6.38
CA GLY A 96 15.40 4.68 -7.75
C GLY A 96 14.23 3.76 -8.11
N LYS A 97 13.37 3.38 -7.14
CA LYS A 97 12.22 2.50 -7.41
C LYS A 97 10.96 3.30 -7.66
N ILE A 98 10.32 3.00 -8.79
CA ILE A 98 9.02 3.57 -9.16
C ILE A 98 7.94 2.96 -8.24
N GLY A 99 7.45 3.76 -7.31
CA GLY A 99 6.33 3.40 -6.43
C GLY A 99 5.02 3.25 -7.19
N ARG A 100 4.04 2.57 -6.59
CA ARG A 100 2.71 2.41 -7.19
C ARG A 100 1.99 3.76 -7.26
N PRO A 101 1.11 3.99 -8.25
CA PRO A 101 0.19 5.13 -8.22
C PRO A 101 -0.69 5.07 -6.97
N CYS A 102 -1.04 6.23 -6.43
CA CYS A 102 -1.86 6.33 -5.24
C CYS A 102 -3.33 6.02 -5.59
N ASN A 103 -3.96 5.14 -4.82
CA ASN A 103 -5.41 4.96 -4.88
C ASN A 103 -6.13 6.05 -4.06
N ALA A 104 -7.45 6.11 -4.16
CA ALA A 104 -8.29 7.11 -3.48
C ALA A 104 -8.03 7.16 -1.97
N PHE A 105 -7.97 5.99 -1.31
CA PHE A 105 -7.70 5.90 0.12
C PHE A 105 -6.29 6.38 0.51
N MET A 106 -5.27 6.10 -0.31
CA MET A 106 -3.90 6.55 -0.07
C MET A 106 -3.79 8.07 -0.21
N LEU A 107 -4.49 8.66 -1.17
CA LEU A 107 -4.59 10.13 -1.32
C LEU A 107 -5.33 10.74 -0.13
N TYR A 108 -6.44 10.13 0.31
CA TYR A 108 -7.18 10.55 1.50
C TYR A 108 -6.30 10.56 2.74
N ARG A 109 -5.62 9.43 3.02
CA ARG A 109 -4.69 9.32 4.15
C ARG A 109 -3.59 10.38 4.08
N MET A 110 -3.03 10.63 2.90
CA MET A 110 -1.99 11.66 2.71
C MET A 110 -2.51 13.06 3.05
N SER A 111 -3.69 13.41 2.54
CA SER A 111 -4.32 14.72 2.77
C SER A 111 -4.62 14.96 4.25
N TYR A 112 -5.24 13.97 4.90
CA TYR A 112 -5.70 14.05 6.29
C TYR A 112 -4.65 13.62 7.32
N MET A 113 -3.44 13.23 6.89
CA MET A 113 -2.37 12.77 7.79
C MET A 113 -2.14 13.73 8.97
N PRO A 114 -1.98 15.06 8.75
CA PRO A 114 -1.69 15.97 9.86
C PRO A 114 -2.81 16.00 10.91
N ARG A 115 -4.07 15.86 10.48
CA ARG A 115 -5.24 15.81 11.36
C ARG A 115 -5.32 14.49 12.12
N ILE A 116 -5.06 13.38 11.43
CA ILE A 116 -5.04 12.04 12.04
C ILE A 116 -3.91 11.96 13.09
N GLU A 117 -2.73 12.49 12.79
CA GLU A 117 -1.62 12.54 13.75
C GLU A 117 -1.97 13.40 14.97
N ALA A 118 -2.60 14.55 14.77
CA ALA A 118 -3.07 15.38 15.88
C ALA A 118 -4.14 14.68 16.72
N TYR A 119 -5.04 13.92 16.11
CA TYR A 119 -6.03 13.09 16.80
C TYR A 119 -5.37 12.00 17.66
N CYS A 120 -4.43 11.26 17.07
CA CYS A 120 -3.71 10.19 17.75
C CYS A 120 -2.88 10.75 18.92
N ARG A 121 -2.13 11.85 18.72
CA ARG A 121 -1.28 12.45 19.74
C ARG A 121 -2.05 12.96 20.96
N ARG A 122 -3.30 13.40 20.78
CA ARG A 122 -4.16 13.83 21.90
C ARG A 122 -4.68 12.68 22.76
N ARG A 123 -4.67 11.44 22.25
CA ARG A 123 -5.35 10.29 22.87
C ARG A 123 -4.44 9.09 23.13
N ALA A 124 -3.23 9.11 22.59
CA ALA A 124 -2.21 8.09 22.79
C ALA A 124 -0.84 8.74 22.85
N ASP A 125 0.02 8.25 23.74
CA ASP A 125 1.40 8.74 23.94
C ASP A 125 2.29 8.61 22.70
N SER A 126 1.84 7.91 21.65
CA SER A 126 2.61 7.67 20.43
C SER A 126 1.72 7.46 19.21
N SER A 127 2.02 8.21 18.13
CA SER A 127 1.37 8.06 16.82
C SER A 127 1.98 6.88 16.04
N HIS A 128 1.58 5.65 16.38
CA HIS A 128 2.02 4.49 15.63
C HIS A 128 1.37 4.46 14.23
N ASN A 129 2.13 4.04 13.22
CA ASN A 129 1.62 3.87 11.85
C ASN A 129 0.38 2.97 11.77
N ALA A 130 0.27 2.00 12.67
CA ALA A 130 -0.91 1.14 12.79
C ALA A 130 -2.15 1.95 13.22
N HIS A 131 -2.04 2.81 14.23
CA HIS A 131 -3.13 3.69 14.68
C HIS A 131 -3.61 4.59 13.56
N ILE A 132 -2.66 5.27 12.89
CA ILE A 132 -2.97 6.17 11.77
C ILE A 132 -3.75 5.43 10.68
N SER A 133 -3.30 4.22 10.32
CA SER A 133 -3.93 3.44 9.25
C SER A 133 -5.34 2.98 9.64
N SER A 134 -5.52 2.51 10.88
CA SER A 134 -6.82 2.09 11.41
C SER A 134 -7.81 3.26 11.45
N ILE A 135 -7.36 4.41 11.93
CA ILE A 135 -8.17 5.62 12.08
C ILE A 135 -8.54 6.22 10.73
N ALA A 136 -7.57 6.34 9.81
CA ALA A 136 -7.83 6.74 8.43
C ALA A 136 -8.88 5.83 7.78
N GLY A 137 -8.76 4.51 7.99
CA GLY A 137 -9.68 3.52 7.44
C GLY A 137 -11.10 3.65 7.99
N ALA A 138 -11.25 3.89 9.29
CA ALA A 138 -12.58 4.11 9.89
C ALA A 138 -13.21 5.43 9.47
N SER A 139 -12.41 6.49 9.38
CA SER A 139 -12.89 7.78 8.89
C SER A 139 -13.34 7.69 7.44
N TRP A 140 -12.52 7.08 6.57
CA TRP A 140 -12.82 6.90 5.15
C TRP A 140 -14.16 6.20 4.88
N ARG A 141 -14.55 5.21 5.70
CA ARG A 141 -15.86 4.53 5.55
C ARG A 141 -17.05 5.41 5.93
N GLN A 142 -16.82 6.44 6.74
CA GLN A 142 -17.84 7.40 7.19
C GLN A 142 -17.80 8.69 6.38
N GLU A 143 -16.83 8.86 5.48
CA GLU A 143 -16.73 10.06 4.64
C GLU A 143 -17.95 10.17 3.71
N PRO A 144 -18.46 11.39 3.48
CA PRO A 144 -19.52 11.64 2.51
C PRO A 144 -19.13 11.15 1.11
N ASP A 145 -20.13 10.76 0.33
CA ASP A 145 -19.92 10.24 -1.03
C ASP A 145 -19.25 11.27 -1.94
N GLU A 146 -19.53 12.57 -1.76
CA GLU A 146 -18.88 13.67 -2.48
C GLU A 146 -17.37 13.67 -2.27
N VAL A 147 -16.92 13.51 -1.01
CA VAL A 147 -15.49 13.43 -0.66
C VAL A 147 -14.89 12.20 -1.30
N ARG A 148 -15.55 11.05 -1.17
CA ARG A 148 -15.07 9.78 -1.75
C ARG A 148 -14.97 9.85 -3.27
N ALA A 149 -15.92 10.51 -3.93
CA ALA A 149 -15.93 10.73 -5.37
C ALA A 149 -14.79 11.65 -5.82
N ALA A 150 -14.52 12.75 -5.10
CA ALA A 150 -13.39 13.62 -5.39
C ALA A 150 -12.05 12.87 -5.32
N PHE A 151 -11.86 12.06 -4.27
CA PHE A 151 -10.66 11.21 -4.13
C PHE A 151 -10.57 10.11 -5.18
N ALA A 152 -11.70 9.57 -5.65
CA ALA A 152 -11.72 8.63 -6.76
C ALA A 152 -11.28 9.29 -8.08
N ALA A 153 -11.75 10.51 -8.36
CA ALA A 153 -11.33 11.28 -9.53
C ALA A 153 -9.82 11.59 -9.50
N TRP A 154 -9.31 12.06 -8.35
CA TRP A 154 -7.87 12.30 -8.17
C TRP A 154 -7.04 11.02 -8.32
N ALA A 155 -7.54 9.86 -7.87
CA ALA A 155 -6.84 8.59 -8.03
C ALA A 155 -6.70 8.18 -9.50
N GLU A 156 -7.74 8.36 -10.32
CA GLU A 156 -7.64 8.08 -11.75
C GLU A 156 -6.73 9.09 -12.47
N GLN A 157 -6.72 10.36 -12.04
CA GLN A 157 -5.76 11.36 -12.53
C GLN A 157 -4.32 10.98 -12.17
N ASP A 158 -4.04 10.56 -10.94
CA ASP A 158 -2.70 10.13 -10.53
C ASP A 158 -2.24 8.90 -11.30
N LYS A 159 -3.15 7.94 -11.50
CA LYS A 159 -2.90 6.73 -12.29
C LYS A 159 -2.61 7.07 -13.75
N ALA A 160 -3.33 8.01 -14.36
CA ALA A 160 -3.06 8.49 -15.72
C ALA A 160 -1.74 9.26 -15.80
N GLY A 161 -1.46 10.15 -14.85
CA GLY A 161 -0.19 10.86 -14.72
C GLY A 161 1.00 9.89 -14.57
N HIS A 162 0.84 8.86 -13.75
CA HIS A 162 1.83 7.81 -13.56
C HIS A 162 2.09 7.02 -14.85
N ARG A 163 1.05 6.62 -15.59
CA ARG A 163 1.21 5.93 -16.89
C ARG A 163 1.97 6.79 -17.90
N ARG A 164 1.71 8.10 -17.93
CA ARG A 164 2.42 9.05 -18.81
C ARG A 164 3.88 9.24 -18.39
N ALA A 165 4.15 9.34 -17.09
CA ALA A 165 5.50 9.56 -16.59
C ALA A 165 6.40 8.33 -16.68
N PHE A 166 5.80 7.13 -16.60
CA PHE A 166 6.50 5.85 -16.57
C PHE A 166 5.89 4.88 -17.60
N PRO A 167 6.09 5.13 -18.90
CA PRO A 167 5.66 4.19 -19.93
C PRO A 167 6.36 2.84 -19.72
N GLY A 168 5.59 1.75 -19.73
CA GLY A 168 6.12 0.40 -19.50
C GLY A 168 6.28 -0.01 -18.02
N TRP A 169 5.93 0.84 -17.05
CA TRP A 169 5.92 0.41 -15.65
C TRP A 169 4.92 -0.72 -15.44
N LYS A 170 5.38 -1.81 -14.82
CA LYS A 170 4.57 -2.96 -14.42
C LYS A 170 4.75 -3.24 -12.95
N TYR A 171 3.65 -3.56 -12.28
CA TYR A 171 3.70 -3.96 -10.88
C TYR A 171 4.29 -5.37 -10.75
N SER A 172 5.46 -5.46 -10.14
CA SER A 172 6.10 -6.72 -9.75
C SER A 172 6.15 -6.79 -8.22
N PRO A 173 5.34 -7.67 -7.59
CA PRO A 173 5.45 -7.89 -6.15
C PRO A 173 6.83 -8.47 -5.85
N SER A 174 7.54 -7.90 -4.87
CA SER A 174 8.73 -8.56 -4.33
C SER A 174 8.31 -9.88 -3.67
N PRO A 175 9.00 -11.00 -3.94
CA PRO A 175 8.75 -12.23 -3.23
C PRO A 175 8.89 -11.98 -1.71
N PRO A 176 8.09 -12.66 -0.88
CA PRO A 176 8.25 -12.57 0.57
C PRO A 176 9.69 -12.97 0.91
N ARG A 177 10.38 -12.14 1.69
CA ARG A 177 11.62 -12.53 2.35
C ARG A 177 11.32 -13.49 3.49
#